data_AF-A0A197J9U8-F1
#
_entry.id   AF-A0A197J9U8-F1
#
_cell.length_a   1.000
_cell.length_b   1.000
_cell.length_c   1.000
_cell.angle_alpha   90.00
_cell.angle_beta   90.00
_cell.angle_gamma   90.00
#
_symmetry.space_group_name_H-M   'P 1'
#
loop_
_entity.id
_entity.type
_entity.pdbx_description
1 polymer ?
#
loop_
_entity_poly.entity_id
_entity_poly.type
_entity_poly.pdbx_seq_one_letter_code
_entity_poly.pdbx_strand_id
1 'polypeptide(L)' 'MKNGYISTRAGLVGNATATSIEGVFAAGDVQDSIYRQAITSAGTGCMAALDAQRYLESLALS' A
#
# COMPACT_ATOMS: atom_id res chain seq x y z
N MET A 1 -1.18 -12.84 -1.40
CA MET A 1 -0.13 -13.04 -0.38
C MET A 1 0.95 -13.93 -0.97
N LYS A 2 2.21 -13.69 -0.62
CA LYS A 2 3.35 -14.54 -1.00
C LYS A 2 4.17 -14.84 0.26
N ASN A 3 4.28 -16.11 0.63
CA ASN A 3 4.99 -16.57 1.83
C ASN A 3 4.58 -15.83 3.12
N GLY A 4 3.28 -15.56 3.29
CA GLY A 4 2.75 -14.84 4.46
C GLY A 4 2.80 -13.30 4.38
N TYR A 5 3.43 -12.72 3.36
CA TYR A 5 3.43 -11.27 3.13
C TYR A 5 2.29 -10.87 2.19
N ILE A 6 1.66 -9.72 2.45
CA ILE A 6 0.58 -9.20 1.61
C ILE A 6 1.15 -8.74 0.28
N SER A 7 0.50 -9.15 -0.80
CA SER A 7 0.87 -8.73 -2.15
C SER A 7 0.23 -7.38 -2.42
N THR A 8 1.05 -6.40 -2.77
CA THR A 8 0.63 -5.06 -3.19
C THR A 8 0.91 -4.87 -4.69
N ARG A 9 0.26 -3.90 -5.32
CA ARG A 9 0.41 -3.62 -6.76
C ARG A 9 1.84 -3.20 -7.14
N ALA A 10 2.52 -2.48 -6.25
CA ALA A 10 3.84 -1.88 -6.48
C ALA A 10 3.90 -1.05 -7.78
N GLY A 11 5.12 -0.74 -8.25
CA GLY A 11 5.34 0.00 -9.49
C GLY A 11 5.29 1.52 -9.35
N LEU A 12 5.24 2.22 -10.49
CA LEU A 12 5.45 3.68 -10.59
C LEU A 12 4.20 4.46 -11.03
N VAL A 13 3.05 3.78 -11.15
CA VAL A 13 1.82 4.35 -11.72
C VAL A 13 0.77 4.76 -10.67
N GLY A 14 1.18 4.89 -9.40
CA GLY A 14 0.28 5.17 -8.27
C GLY A 14 -0.49 3.94 -7.78
N ASN A 15 -1.16 4.04 -6.62
CA ASN A 15 -1.81 2.91 -5.95
C ASN A 15 -0.85 1.75 -5.68
N ALA A 16 0.41 2.07 -5.37
CA ALA A 16 1.47 1.08 -5.20
C ALA A 16 1.22 0.19 -3.98
N THR A 17 0.49 0.69 -2.98
CA THR A 17 0.21 -0.04 -1.73
C THR A 17 -1.13 -0.79 -1.76
N ALA A 18 -1.89 -0.68 -2.85
CA ALA A 18 -3.18 -1.34 -3.00
C ALA A 18 -3.02 -2.87 -3.03
N THR A 19 -3.91 -3.55 -2.32
CA THR A 19 -3.98 -5.02 -2.27
C THR A 19 -4.92 -5.56 -3.36
N SER A 20 -5.22 -6.86 -3.32
CA SER A 20 -6.22 -7.47 -4.19
C SER A 20 -7.67 -7.07 -3.86
N ILE A 21 -7.90 -6.45 -2.69
CA ILE A 21 -9.22 -5.97 -2.28
C ILE A 21 -9.22 -4.44 -2.44
N GLU A 22 -10.21 -3.95 -3.17
CA GLU A 22 -10.39 -2.51 -3.40
C GLU A 22 -10.60 -1.77 -2.07
N GLY A 23 -9.97 -0.61 -1.92
CA GLY A 23 -9.99 0.17 -0.67
C GLY A 23 -9.13 -0.39 0.46
N VAL A 24 -8.46 -1.53 0.26
CA VAL A 24 -7.56 -2.13 1.26
C VAL A 24 -6.11 -1.98 0.80
N PHE A 25 -5.29 -1.37 1.66
CA PHE A 25 -3.88 -1.05 1.42
C PHE A 25 -2.98 -1.73 2.45
N ALA A 26 -1.74 -2.04 2.06
CA ALA A 26 -0.75 -2.62 2.97
C ALA A 26 0.57 -1.84 2.90
N ALA A 27 1.19 -1.61 4.05
CA ALA A 27 2.43 -0.86 4.20
C ALA A 27 3.36 -1.47 5.25
N GLY A 28 4.65 -1.19 5.12
CA GLY A 28 5.70 -1.69 5.99
C GLY A 28 5.96 -3.19 5.86
N ASP A 29 6.56 -3.75 6.90
CA ASP A 29 7.05 -5.12 6.95
C ASP A 29 6.02 -6.19 6.54
N VAL A 30 4.72 -5.94 6.67
CA VAL A 30 3.68 -6.90 6.27
C VAL A 30 3.62 -7.13 4.75
N GLN A 31 4.10 -6.18 3.94
CA GLN A 31 4.22 -6.31 2.48
C GLN A 31 5.68 -6.30 1.97
N ASP A 32 6.64 -5.93 2.83
CA ASP A 32 8.05 -5.90 2.51
C ASP A 32 8.79 -7.07 3.17
N SER A 33 9.05 -8.11 2.38
CA SER A 33 9.83 -9.28 2.83
C SER A 33 11.35 -9.12 2.68
N ILE A 34 11.82 -8.01 2.12
CA ILE A 34 13.21 -7.82 1.73
C ILE A 34 13.92 -6.80 2.63
N TYR A 35 13.42 -5.57 2.73
CA TYR A 35 14.16 -4.48 3.37
C TYR A 35 13.87 -4.37 4.87
N ARG A 36 12.60 -4.32 5.27
CA ARG A 36 12.16 -4.40 6.68
C ARG A 36 12.89 -3.42 7.60
N GLN A 37 13.05 -2.18 7.13
CA GLN A 37 13.68 -1.10 7.88
C GLN A 37 12.63 -0.10 8.32
N ALA A 38 12.85 0.55 9.46
CA ALA A 38 11.93 1.58 9.96
C ALA A 38 11.66 2.67 8.91
N ILE A 39 12.71 3.10 8.18
CA ILE A 39 12.57 4.15 7.16
C ILE A 39 11.82 3.68 5.90
N THR A 40 11.96 2.41 5.49
CA THR A 40 11.21 1.88 4.34
C THR A 40 9.75 1.66 4.71
N SER A 41 9.48 1.23 5.94
CA SER A 41 8.14 1.09 6.50
C SER A 41 7.45 2.44 6.66
N ALA A 42 8.16 3.48 7.11
CA ALA A 42 7.63 4.85 7.13
C ALA A 42 7.29 5.35 5.72
N GLY A 43 8.18 5.12 4.73
CA GLY A 43 7.95 5.52 3.34
C GLY A 43 6.71 4.86 2.73
N THR A 44 6.57 3.55 2.89
CA THR A 44 5.37 2.81 2.42
C THR A 44 4.11 3.17 3.19
N GLY A 45 4.23 3.53 4.47
CA GLY A 45 3.12 4.06 5.27
C GLY A 45 2.58 5.38 4.72
N CYS A 46 3.46 6.30 4.34
CA CYS A 46 3.08 7.56 3.69
C CYS A 46 2.37 7.31 2.34
N MET A 47 2.90 6.38 1.53
CA MET A 47 2.26 6.00 0.27
C MET A 47 0.84 5.43 0.49
N ALA A 48 0.66 4.56 1.49
CA ALA A 48 -0.65 3.98 1.79
C ALA A 48 -1.67 5.01 2.27
N ALA A 49 -1.25 6.00 3.05
CA ALA A 49 -2.13 7.09 3.46
C ALA A 49 -2.63 7.91 2.25
N LEU A 50 -1.74 8.24 1.31
CA LEU A 50 -2.09 8.97 0.09
C LEU A 50 -2.95 8.14 -0.87
N ASP A 51 -2.67 6.85 -1.03
CA ASP A 51 -3.47 5.94 -1.84
C ASP A 51 -4.89 5.79 -1.25
N ALA A 52 -5.00 5.64 0.08
CA ALA A 52 -6.29 5.58 0.77
C ALA A 52 -7.07 6.90 0.69
N GLN A 53 -6.40 8.04 0.84
CA GLN A 53 -7.02 9.36 0.66
C GLN A 53 -7.65 9.48 -0.73
N ARG A 54 -6.89 9.18 -1.79
CA ARG A 54 -7.38 9.25 -3.18
C ARG A 54 -8.56 8.32 -3.42
N TYR A 55 -8.53 7.13 -2.82
CA TYR A 55 -9.64 6.19 -2.90
C TYR A 55 -10.91 6.75 -2.27
N LEU A 56 -10.83 7.29 -1.04
CA LEU A 56 -11.96 7.89 -0.35
C LEU A 56 -12.49 9.13 -1.10
N GLU A 57 -11.60 9.95 -1.65
CA GLU A 57 -11.98 11.09 -2.50
C GLU A 57 -12.75 10.61 -3.73
N SER A 58 -12.32 9.53 -4.39
CA SER A 58 -13.03 8.98 -5.56
C SER A 58 -14.44 8.47 -5.25
N LEU A 59 -14.67 7.94 -4.03
CA LEU A 59 -15.99 7.52 -3.56
C LEU A 59 -16.90 8.71 -3.21
N ALA A 60 -16.32 9.84 -2.80
CA ALA A 60 -17.10 11.04 -2.50
C ALA A 60 -17.59 11.77 -3.77
N LEU A 61 -16.98 11.49 -4.93
CA LEU A 61 -17.37 12.02 -6.23
C LEU A 61 -18.35 11.11 -7.02
N SER A 62 -18.69 9.94 -6.49
CA SER A 62 -19.70 9.01 -7.04
C SER A 62 -21.07 9.20 -6.41
#